data_AF-A0A0G0HCI3-F1
#
_entry.id   AF-A0A0G0HCI3-F1
#
_cell.length_a   1.000
_cell.length_b   1.000
_cell.length_c   1.000
_cell.angle_alpha   90.00
_cell.angle_beta   90.00
_cell.angle_gamma   90.00
#
_symmetry.space_group_name_H-M   'P 1'
#
loop_
_entity.id
_entity.type
_entity.pdbx_description
1 polymer ?
#
loop_
_entity_poly.entity_id
_entity_poly.type
_entity_poly.pdbx_seq_one_letter_code
_entity_poly.pdbx_strand_id
1 'polypeptide(L)'
;MADKPKEIKVNPNTVVGTNYAQLVGVSVTDMDVTLEFVFINPRNNSEGVVVSRVTLPKDVALSLAEKINSTIQIHDKKTTKKI
;
A
#
# COMPACT_ATOMS: atom_id res chain seq x y z
N MET A 1 27.61 -5.28 16.79
CA MET A 1 26.51 -4.34 17.11
C MET A 1 25.39 -4.67 16.14
N ALA A 2 24.21 -5.08 16.63
CA ALA A 2 23.10 -5.44 15.76
C ALA A 2 22.50 -4.16 15.15
N ASP A 3 22.41 -4.10 13.82
CA ASP A 3 21.79 -2.98 13.11
C ASP A 3 20.33 -2.85 13.54
N LYS A 4 19.97 -1.67 14.04
CA LYS A 4 18.59 -1.36 14.42
C LYS A 4 17.75 -1.24 13.15
N PRO A 5 16.53 -1.81 13.11
CA PRO A 5 15.65 -1.69 11.95
C PRO A 5 15.45 -0.19 11.61
N LYS A 6 15.67 0.17 10.35
CA LYS A 6 15.41 1.54 9.87
C LYS A 6 13.92 1.82 9.95
N GLU A 7 13.54 2.76 10.80
CA GLU A 7 12.17 3.25 10.93
C GLU A 7 11.80 4.06 9.67
N ILE A 8 11.03 3.46 8.76
CA ILE A 8 10.53 4.16 7.56
C ILE A 8 9.25 4.90 7.96
N LYS A 9 9.34 6.22 8.15
CA LYS A 9 8.18 7.09 8.38
C LYS A 9 7.51 7.39 7.03
N VAL A 10 6.46 6.64 6.70
CA VAL A 10 5.65 6.86 5.48
C VAL A 10 4.67 8.02 5.75
N ASN A 11 4.74 9.07 4.94
CA ASN A 11 3.90 10.27 5.09
C ASN A 11 2.55 10.05 4.34
N PRO A 12 1.40 9.97 5.02
CA PRO A 12 0.17 9.34 4.51
C PRO A 12 -0.75 10.26 3.70
N ASN A 13 -0.23 11.16 2.86
CA ASN A 13 -1.03 12.14 2.13
C ASN A 13 -1.70 11.61 0.84
N THR A 14 -2.15 10.36 0.82
CA THR A 14 -2.86 9.78 -0.33
C THR A 14 -4.36 9.78 -0.07
N VAL A 15 -5.09 10.73 -0.68
CA VAL A 15 -6.56 10.75 -0.65
C VAL A 15 -7.07 9.73 -1.68
N VAL A 16 -7.45 8.54 -1.23
CA VAL A 16 -8.17 7.56 -2.06
C VAL A 16 -9.67 7.71 -1.78
N GLY A 17 -10.43 8.10 -2.81
CA GLY A 17 -11.83 8.53 -2.75
C GLY A 17 -12.85 7.47 -2.32
N THR A 18 -12.83 7.08 -1.04
CA THR A 18 -13.99 6.56 -0.31
C THR A 18 -13.90 7.05 1.14
N ASN A 19 -15.03 7.20 1.83
CA ASN A 19 -15.11 7.63 3.25
C ASN A 19 -14.42 6.67 4.26
N TYR A 20 -13.72 5.65 3.77
CA TYR A 20 -13.00 4.62 4.51
C TYR A 20 -11.58 4.45 3.94
N ALA A 21 -10.86 5.55 3.69
CA ALA A 21 -9.51 5.49 3.13
C ALA A 21 -8.62 4.55 3.97
N GLN A 22 -8.42 3.34 3.45
CA GLN A 22 -7.55 2.33 4.03
C GLN A 22 -6.13 2.73 3.68
N LEU A 23 -5.39 3.24 4.67
CA LEU A 23 -3.96 3.44 4.52
C LEU A 23 -3.31 2.07 4.40
N VAL A 24 -2.39 1.90 3.44
CA VAL A 24 -1.63 0.67 3.31
C VAL A 24 -0.19 0.95 3.71
N GLY A 25 0.24 0.41 4.85
CA GLY A 25 1.64 0.31 5.23
C GLY A 25 2.30 -0.84 4.46
N VAL A 26 3.52 -0.63 3.98
CA VAL A 26 4.28 -1.66 3.28
C VAL A 26 5.62 -1.82 3.97
N SER A 27 5.91 -3.02 4.45
CA SER A 27 7.23 -3.38 4.97
C SER A 27 7.84 -4.46 4.09
N VAL A 28 9.09 -4.24 3.66
CA VAL A 28 9.83 -5.15 2.76
C VAL A 28 11.05 -5.65 3.50
N THR A 29 11.22 -6.97 3.53
CA THR A 29 12.44 -7.66 3.96
C THR A 29 13.12 -8.30 2.75
N ASP A 30 14.23 -8.99 2.97
CA ASP A 30 14.92 -9.70 1.88
C ASP A 30 14.10 -10.87 1.30
N MET A 31 13.20 -11.47 2.09
CA MET A 31 12.45 -12.67 1.71
C MET A 31 10.96 -12.39 1.46
N ASP A 32 10.41 -11.37 2.09
CA ASP A 32 8.97 -11.20 2.22
C ASP A 32 8.53 -9.72 2.25
N VAL A 33 7.29 -9.50 1.83
CA VAL A 33 6.64 -8.20 1.80
C VAL A 33 5.35 -8.29 2.59
N THR A 34 5.17 -7.41 3.55
CA THR A 34 3.94 -7.30 4.32
C THR A 34 3.19 -6.03 3.94
N LEU A 35 1.90 -6.19 3.65
CA LEU A 35 0.94 -5.13 3.43
C LEU A 35 0.03 -5.02 4.66
N GLU A 36 0.01 -3.86 5.30
CA GLU A 36 -0.80 -3.56 6.46
C GLU A 36 -1.89 -2.58 6.08
N PHE A 37 -3.14 -3.02 6.13
CA PHE A 37 -4.29 -2.17 5.87
C PHE A 37 -4.75 -1.56 7.19
N VAL A 38 -4.66 -0.23 7.28
CA VAL A 38 -4.99 0.56 8.45
C VAL A 38 -6.25 1.37 8.17
N PHE A 39 -7.23 1.21 9.03
CA PHE A 39 -8.41 2.05 9.06
C PHE A 39 -8.19 3.21 10.04
N ILE A 40 -8.33 4.44 9.56
CA ILE A 40 -8.41 5.63 10.41
C ILE A 40 -9.87 6.05 10.50
N ASN A 41 -10.38 6.20 11.72
CA ASN A 41 -11.74 6.67 11.95
C ASN A 41 -11.83 8.16 11.57
N PRO A 42 -12.68 8.57 10.60
CA PRO A 42 -12.76 9.96 10.17
C PRO A 42 -13.28 10.92 11.26
N ARG A 43 -13.92 10.39 12.31
CA ARG A 43 -14.35 11.18 13.49
C ARG A 43 -13.25 11.35 14.53
N ASN A 44 -12.22 10.51 14.49
CA ASN A 44 -11.06 10.57 15.38
C ASN A 44 -9.79 10.15 14.62
N ASN A 45 -9.10 11.13 14.04
CA ASN A 45 -7.93 10.89 13.19
C ASN A 45 -6.63 10.68 13.97
N SER A 46 -6.66 10.68 15.31
CA SER A 46 -5.46 10.48 16.13
C SER A 46 -5.05 9.00 16.23
N GLU A 47 -5.94 8.08 15.86
CA GLU A 47 -5.73 6.65 16.02
C GLU A 47 -6.08 5.90 14.73
N GLY A 48 -5.15 5.05 14.29
CA GLY A 48 -5.36 4.10 13.19
C GLY A 48 -5.35 2.68 13.73
N VAL A 49 -6.26 1.84 13.23
CA VAL A 49 -6.36 0.42 13.59
C VAL A 49 -5.98 -0.43 12.39
N VAL A 50 -5.03 -1.36 12.57
CA VAL A 50 -4.71 -2.36 11.56
C VAL A 50 -5.91 -3.31 11.44
N VAL A 51 -6.58 -3.30 10.31
CA VAL A 51 -7.75 -4.15 10.02
C VAL A 51 -7.38 -5.41 9.25
N SER A 52 -6.25 -5.40 8.53
CA SER A 52 -5.74 -6.57 7.83
C SER A 52 -4.22 -6.49 7.68
N ARG A 53 -3.57 -7.65 7.74
CA ARG A 53 -2.14 -7.81 7.46
C ARG A 53 -1.97 -8.99 6.52
N VAL A 54 -1.32 -8.75 5.39
CA VAL A 54 -1.04 -9.77 4.38
C VAL A 54 0.46 -9.84 4.17
N THR A 55 1.06 -11.01 4.45
CA THR A 55 2.48 -11.25 4.22
C THR A 55 2.62 -12.16 3.00
N LEU A 56 3.44 -11.74 2.05
CA LEU A 56 3.67 -12.41 0.78
C LEU A 56 5.16 -12.70 0.63
N PRO A 57 5.53 -13.87 0.07
CA PRO A 57 6.87 -14.06 -0.48
C PRO A 57 7.20 -12.98 -1.52
N LYS A 58 8.48 -12.60 -1.59
CA LYS A 58 8.95 -11.49 -2.44
C LYS A 58 8.59 -11.63 -3.92
N ASP A 59 8.69 -12.82 -4.47
CA ASP A 59 8.34 -13.13 -5.87
C ASP A 59 6.84 -12.93 -6.15
N VAL A 60 5.98 -13.33 -5.22
CA VAL A 60 4.54 -13.09 -5.30
C VAL A 60 4.23 -11.59 -5.21
N ALA A 61 4.92 -10.87 -4.32
CA ALA A 61 4.75 -9.42 -4.16
C ALA A 61 5.19 -8.64 -5.42
N LEU A 62 6.28 -9.04 -6.07
CA LEU A 62 6.73 -8.48 -7.34
C LEU A 62 5.69 -8.71 -8.44
N SER A 63 5.18 -9.93 -8.55
CA SER A 63 4.13 -10.28 -9.51
C SER A 63 2.87 -9.43 -9.32
N LEU A 64 2.47 -9.20 -8.06
CA LEU A 64 1.35 -8.34 -7.72
C LEU A 64 1.61 -6.89 -8.15
N ALA A 65 2.78 -6.34 -7.85
CA ALA A 65 3.16 -4.97 -8.23
C ALA A 65 3.16 -4.77 -9.75
N GLU A 66 3.69 -5.73 -10.51
CA GLU A 66 3.64 -5.72 -11.98
C GLU A 66 2.21 -5.73 -12.51
N LYS A 67 1.34 -6.57 -11.94
CA LYS A 67 -0.07 -6.61 -12.34
C LYS A 67 -0.81 -5.31 -12.05
N ILE A 68 -0.58 -4.70 -10.89
CA ILE A 68 -1.14 -3.38 -10.56
C ILE A 68 -0.68 -2.34 -11.59
N ASN A 69 0.62 -2.23 -11.82
CA ASN A 69 1.18 -1.27 -12.76
C ASN A 69 0.67 -1.48 -14.19
N SER A 70 0.61 -2.73 -14.67
CA SER A 70 0.08 -3.04 -15.99
C SER A 70 -1.40 -2.65 -16.12
N THR A 71 -2.19 -2.83 -15.07
CA THR A 71 -3.61 -2.48 -15.04
C THR A 71 -3.81 -0.98 -15.09
N ILE A 72 -3.03 -0.22 -14.32
CA ILE A 72 -3.01 1.26 -14.36
C ILE A 72 -2.69 1.73 -15.77
N GLN A 73 -1.61 1.23 -16.37
CA GLN A 73 -1.21 1.61 -17.73
C GLN A 73 -2.27 1.27 -18.79
N ILE A 74 -2.95 0.13 -18.67
CA ILE A 74 -4.06 -0.24 -19.57
C ILE A 74 -5.21 0.76 -19.43
N HIS A 75 -5.54 1.15 -18.20
CA HIS A 75 -6.59 2.10 -17.93
C HIS A 75 -6.26 3.49 -18.49
N ASP A 76 -5.06 4.01 -18.23
CA ASP A 76 -4.61 5.31 -18.71
C ASP A 76 -4.58 5.38 -20.25
N LYS A 77 -4.11 4.31 -20.90
CA LYS A 77 -4.13 4.20 -22.37
C LYS A 77 -5.54 4.17 -22.96
N LYS A 78 -6.53 3.62 -22.25
CA LYS A 78 -7.95 3.64 -22.68
C LYS A 78 -8.55 5.03 -22.55
N THR A 79 -8.21 5.78 -21.50
CA THR A 79 -8.67 7.15 -21.29
C THR A 79 -8.10 8.10 -22.34
N THR A 80 -6.84 7.89 -22.76
CA THR A 80 -6.16 8.72 -23.77
C THR A 80 -6.73 8.54 -25.20
N LYS A 81 -7.32 7.38 -25.52
CA LYS A 81 -7.92 7.12 -26.86
C LYS A 81 -9.34 7.70 -27.05
N LYS A 82 -9.92 8.34 -26.03
CA LYS A 82 -11.28 8.89 -26.06
C LYS A 82 -11.34 10.40 -26.33
N ILE A 83 -10.23 11.02 -26.71
CA ILE A 83 -10.14 12.44 -27.11
C ILE A 83 -9.80 12.51 -28.59
#